data_AF-A0A353W3M0-F1
#
_entry.id   AF-A0A353W3M0-F1
#
_cell.length_a   1.000
_cell.length_b   1.000
_cell.length_c   1.000
_cell.angle_alpha   90.00
_cell.angle_beta   90.00
_cell.angle_gamma   90.00
#
_symmetry.space_group_name_H-M   'P 1'
#
loop_
_entity.id
_entity.type
_entity.pdbx_description
1 polymer ?
#
loop_
_entity_poly.entity_id
_entity_poly.type
_entity_poly.pdbx_seq_one_letter_code
_entity_poly.pdbx_strand_id
1 'polypeptide(L)'
;MVLSKIEDRVSRLVKEGEEVIATRHAPPPHISTDDYVNSALFYNWKADAISFLQNVFGEESTHFKYFEKNCKNPQNRDTEQGLAVLRAAKREIDEGFLVSLSELAAADIFSDFLEMADHLLSQKYKDPAASLIGAVLEDGLRKMILSNGITLKSSEDISSLNKKLADGNVYNRLMQKKIQVWNDIRNNADHGKFSEYSDQDVKGMLNGVGNFLALHLVGGKN
;
A
#
# COMPACT_ATOMS: atom_id res chain seq x y z
N MET A 1 -3.25 -11.08 0.24
CA MET A 1 -4.03 -11.57 1.40
C MET A 1 -4.76 -10.45 2.12
N VAL A 2 -4.16 -9.27 2.35
CA VAL A 2 -4.89 -8.10 2.91
C VAL A 2 -5.72 -7.39 1.84
N LEU A 3 -5.13 -7.11 0.66
CA LEU A 3 -5.85 -6.45 -0.44
C LEU A 3 -7.08 -7.25 -0.91
N SER A 4 -6.93 -8.58 -1.07
CA SER A 4 -8.05 -9.46 -1.41
C SER A 4 -9.21 -9.39 -0.40
N LYS A 5 -8.91 -9.24 0.90
CA LYS A 5 -9.96 -9.05 1.92
C LYS A 5 -10.67 -7.69 1.80
N ILE A 6 -9.96 -6.66 1.35
CA ILE A 6 -10.53 -5.32 1.09
C ILE A 6 -11.44 -5.37 -0.15
N GLU A 7 -10.97 -6.01 -1.23
CA GLU A 7 -11.73 -6.27 -2.46
C GLU A 7 -13.01 -7.08 -2.18
N ASP A 8 -12.90 -8.16 -1.40
CA ASP A 8 -14.05 -8.97 -1.00
C ASP A 8 -15.04 -8.15 -0.16
N ARG A 9 -14.54 -7.36 0.79
CA ARG A 9 -15.37 -6.54 1.69
C ARG A 9 -16.13 -5.46 0.91
N VAL A 10 -15.49 -4.74 -0.01
CA VAL A 10 -16.17 -3.72 -0.82
C VAL A 10 -17.18 -4.37 -1.77
N SER A 11 -16.87 -5.53 -2.36
CA SER A 11 -17.79 -6.28 -3.21
C SER A 11 -19.05 -6.69 -2.45
N ARG A 12 -18.89 -7.17 -1.22
CA ARG A 12 -20.00 -7.50 -0.32
C ARG A 12 -20.87 -6.28 -0.02
N LEU A 13 -20.25 -5.14 0.33
CA LEU A 13 -20.97 -3.90 0.64
C LEU A 13 -21.75 -3.35 -0.57
N VAL A 14 -21.21 -3.50 -1.79
CA VAL A 14 -21.93 -3.15 -3.02
C VAL A 14 -23.17 -4.03 -3.16
N LYS A 15 -23.03 -5.34 -2.97
CA LYS A 15 -24.15 -6.28 -3.05
C LYS A 15 -25.22 -6.00 -1.97
N GLU A 16 -24.82 -5.77 -0.73
CA GLU A 16 -25.74 -5.41 0.36
C GLU A 16 -26.52 -4.12 0.04
N GLY A 17 -25.86 -3.13 -0.58
CA GLY A 17 -26.55 -1.90 -1.03
C GLY A 17 -27.58 -2.16 -2.14
N GLU A 18 -27.30 -3.08 -3.06
CA GLU A 18 -28.26 -3.52 -4.07
C GLU A 18 -29.47 -4.24 -3.45
N GLU A 19 -29.23 -5.08 -2.43
CA GLU A 19 -30.28 -5.73 -1.65
C GLU A 19 -31.15 -4.72 -0.88
N VAL A 20 -30.54 -3.64 -0.35
CA VAL A 20 -31.30 -2.54 0.29
C VAL A 20 -32.18 -1.83 -0.75
N ILE A 21 -31.65 -1.48 -1.93
CA ILE A 21 -32.43 -0.85 -3.01
C ILE A 21 -33.61 -1.75 -3.44
N ALA A 22 -33.44 -3.07 -3.46
CA ALA A 22 -34.51 -4.00 -3.81
C ALA A 22 -35.71 -3.96 -2.85
N THR A 23 -35.55 -3.39 -1.64
CA THR A 23 -36.66 -3.20 -0.68
C THR A 23 -37.45 -1.91 -0.87
N ARG A 24 -37.19 -1.19 -1.97
CA ARG A 24 -37.84 0.08 -2.32
C ARG A 24 -39.37 -0.01 -2.25
N HIS A 25 -39.98 0.99 -1.62
CA HIS A 25 -41.42 1.17 -1.59
C HIS A 25 -41.82 2.65 -1.59
N ALA A 26 -43.03 2.93 -2.09
CA ALA A 26 -43.58 4.27 -2.16
C ALA A 26 -43.74 4.89 -0.76
N PRO A 27 -43.69 6.23 -0.64
CA PRO A 27 -43.99 6.92 0.60
C PRO A 27 -45.46 6.70 1.01
N PRO A 28 -45.79 6.88 2.31
CA PRO A 28 -47.17 6.85 2.77
C PRO A 28 -48.06 7.86 2.02
N PRO A 29 -49.38 7.58 1.87
CA PRO A 29 -50.31 8.53 1.29
C PRO A 29 -50.21 9.90 1.96
N HIS A 30 -50.29 10.97 1.16
CA HIS A 30 -50.19 12.37 1.59
C HIS A 30 -48.80 12.87 2.00
N ILE A 31 -47.73 12.08 1.82
CA ILE A 31 -46.35 12.54 1.99
C ILE A 31 -45.67 12.63 0.61
N SER A 32 -45.26 13.83 0.20
CA SER A 32 -44.52 14.06 -1.05
C SER A 32 -43.01 14.05 -0.79
N THR A 33 -42.41 12.86 -0.83
CA THR A 33 -40.97 12.64 -0.65
C THR A 33 -40.50 11.52 -1.58
N ASP A 34 -39.20 11.29 -1.64
CA ASP A 34 -38.64 10.16 -2.41
C ASP A 34 -39.05 8.81 -1.82
N ASP A 35 -38.95 7.75 -2.62
CA ASP A 35 -39.26 6.39 -2.18
C ASP A 35 -38.35 5.99 -1.01
N TYR A 36 -38.87 5.13 -0.14
CA TYR A 36 -38.14 4.62 1.02
C TYR A 36 -37.59 3.22 0.73
N VAL A 37 -36.59 2.83 1.51
CA VAL A 37 -36.07 1.46 1.59
C VAL A 37 -36.27 0.93 3.00
N ASN A 38 -36.05 -0.37 3.22
CA ASN A 38 -36.10 -0.94 4.56
C ASN A 38 -35.07 -0.28 5.49
N SER A 39 -35.56 0.41 6.52
CA SER A 39 -34.71 1.19 7.43
C SER A 39 -33.66 0.36 8.16
N ALA A 40 -33.99 -0.84 8.62
CA ALA A 40 -33.06 -1.68 9.37
C ALA A 40 -31.90 -2.15 8.48
N LEU A 41 -32.21 -2.63 7.28
CA LEU A 41 -31.20 -3.01 6.30
C LEU A 41 -30.33 -1.82 5.89
N PHE A 42 -30.96 -0.66 5.65
CA PHE A 42 -30.24 0.57 5.31
C PHE A 42 -29.24 0.98 6.40
N TYR A 43 -29.65 1.06 7.67
CA TYR A 43 -28.76 1.53 8.73
C TYR A 43 -27.62 0.53 9.01
N ASN A 44 -27.87 -0.78 8.88
CA ASN A 44 -26.81 -1.79 8.99
C ASN A 44 -25.79 -1.62 7.86
N TRP A 45 -26.25 -1.58 6.61
CA TRP A 45 -25.38 -1.38 5.44
C TRP A 45 -24.62 -0.06 5.52
N LYS A 46 -25.29 1.03 5.90
CA LYS A 46 -24.68 2.35 6.06
C LYS A 46 -23.56 2.34 7.10
N ALA A 47 -23.78 1.72 8.26
CA ALA A 47 -22.76 1.63 9.31
C ALA A 47 -21.53 0.85 8.83
N ASP A 48 -21.75 -0.28 8.16
CA ASP A 48 -20.65 -1.09 7.62
C ASP A 48 -19.89 -0.37 6.50
N ALA A 49 -20.59 0.39 5.65
CA ALA A 49 -20.01 1.21 4.60
C ALA A 49 -19.15 2.37 5.17
N ILE A 50 -19.65 3.08 6.19
CA ILE A 50 -18.89 4.13 6.90
C ILE A 50 -17.62 3.54 7.49
N SER A 51 -17.74 2.44 8.23
CA SER A 51 -16.59 1.73 8.81
C SER A 51 -15.57 1.34 7.75
N PHE A 52 -16.02 0.84 6.59
CA PHE A 52 -15.14 0.47 5.50
C PHE A 52 -14.41 1.67 4.92
N LEU A 53 -15.13 2.72 4.52
CA LEU A 53 -14.55 3.90 3.90
C LEU A 53 -13.58 4.62 4.84
N GLN A 54 -13.92 4.71 6.13
CA GLN A 54 -13.05 5.28 7.15
C GLN A 54 -11.73 4.52 7.29
N ASN A 55 -11.79 3.20 7.38
CA ASN A 55 -10.60 2.39 7.61
C ASN A 55 -9.71 2.22 6.38
N VAL A 56 -10.28 2.29 5.17
CA VAL A 56 -9.54 2.05 3.92
C VAL A 56 -9.05 3.35 3.30
N PHE A 57 -9.90 4.39 3.29
CA PHE A 57 -9.60 5.66 2.62
C PHE A 57 -9.34 6.81 3.60
N GLY A 58 -9.76 6.69 4.86
CA GLY A 58 -9.68 7.76 5.86
C GLY A 58 -10.87 8.72 5.81
N GLU A 59 -11.11 9.40 6.94
CA GLU A 59 -12.22 10.36 7.11
C GLU A 59 -12.10 11.58 6.19
N GLU A 60 -10.87 11.96 5.86
CA GLU A 60 -10.62 13.11 5.01
C GLU A 60 -10.84 12.83 3.51
N SER A 61 -11.04 11.57 3.13
CA SER A 61 -11.19 11.16 1.73
C SER A 61 -12.48 11.67 1.09
N THR A 62 -12.42 11.90 -0.22
CA THR A 62 -13.60 12.28 -1.01
C THR A 62 -14.70 11.22 -0.91
N HIS A 63 -14.34 9.93 -0.91
CA HIS A 63 -15.29 8.83 -0.76
C HIS A 63 -16.04 8.90 0.57
N PHE A 64 -15.33 9.00 1.69
CA PHE A 64 -15.94 9.08 3.01
C PHE A 64 -16.85 10.30 3.14
N LYS A 65 -16.32 11.49 2.84
CA LYS A 65 -17.06 12.77 2.94
C LYS A 65 -18.31 12.77 2.07
N TYR A 66 -18.22 12.24 0.85
CA TYR A 66 -19.37 12.21 -0.05
C TYR A 66 -20.42 11.19 0.40
N PHE A 67 -20.01 10.02 0.90
CA PHE A 67 -20.94 9.03 1.45
C PHE A 67 -21.70 9.60 2.66
N GLU A 68 -20.96 10.14 3.64
CA GLU A 68 -21.56 10.69 4.87
C GLU A 68 -22.54 11.85 4.58
N LYS A 69 -22.17 12.73 3.65
CA LYS A 69 -22.98 13.88 3.27
C LYS A 69 -24.30 13.50 2.59
N ASN A 70 -24.31 12.44 1.78
CA ASN A 70 -25.38 12.15 0.83
C ASN A 70 -26.21 10.88 1.18
N CYS A 71 -25.65 9.92 1.93
CA CYS A 71 -26.34 8.69 2.33
C CYS A 71 -26.89 8.83 3.76
N LYS A 72 -27.85 9.72 3.99
CA LYS A 72 -28.28 10.13 5.34
C LYS A 72 -29.42 9.28 5.89
N ASN A 73 -30.46 9.12 5.09
CA ASN A 73 -31.75 8.56 5.49
C ASN A 73 -32.08 7.30 4.68
N PRO A 74 -33.00 6.43 5.14
CA PRO A 74 -33.44 5.24 4.42
C PRO A 74 -34.34 5.59 3.23
N GLN A 75 -33.88 6.48 2.36
CA GLN A 75 -34.50 6.89 1.11
C GLN A 75 -33.77 6.20 -0.05
N ASN A 76 -34.50 5.92 -1.12
CA ASN A 76 -33.96 5.25 -2.29
C ASN A 76 -32.82 6.07 -2.91
N ARG A 77 -32.99 7.39 -3.07
CA ARG A 77 -31.94 8.29 -3.57
C ARG A 77 -30.67 8.29 -2.70
N ASP A 78 -30.80 8.41 -1.39
CA ASP A 78 -29.66 8.38 -0.46
C ASP A 78 -28.90 7.05 -0.58
N THR A 79 -29.65 5.94 -0.70
CA THR A 79 -29.08 4.60 -0.89
C THR A 79 -28.37 4.46 -2.23
N GLU A 80 -28.97 4.95 -3.33
CA GLU A 80 -28.34 4.99 -4.66
C GLU A 80 -27.04 5.80 -4.66
N GLN A 81 -27.03 6.95 -3.97
CA GLN A 81 -25.85 7.79 -3.82
C GLN A 81 -24.75 7.09 -3.03
N GLY A 82 -25.08 6.47 -1.89
CA GLY A 82 -24.12 5.68 -1.11
C GLY A 82 -23.55 4.50 -1.90
N LEU A 83 -24.39 3.79 -2.65
CA LEU A 83 -23.97 2.68 -3.50
C LEU A 83 -23.06 3.14 -4.64
N ALA A 84 -23.34 4.31 -5.24
CA ALA A 84 -22.48 4.89 -6.26
C ALA A 84 -21.07 5.19 -5.73
N VAL A 85 -20.96 5.69 -4.48
CA VAL A 85 -19.66 5.91 -3.82
C VAL A 85 -18.93 4.59 -3.57
N LEU A 86 -19.62 3.55 -3.07
CA LEU A 86 -18.99 2.25 -2.85
C LEU A 86 -18.51 1.61 -4.16
N ARG A 87 -19.26 1.77 -5.26
CA ARG A 87 -18.82 1.32 -6.59
C ARG A 87 -17.62 2.11 -7.09
N ALA A 88 -17.53 3.40 -6.81
CA ALA A 88 -16.35 4.20 -7.12
C ALA A 88 -15.12 3.75 -6.32
N ALA A 89 -15.28 3.58 -5.01
CA ALA A 89 -14.24 3.06 -4.13
C ALA A 89 -13.75 1.68 -4.59
N LYS A 90 -14.68 0.79 -4.98
CA LYS A 90 -14.34 -0.52 -5.55
C LYS A 90 -13.47 -0.39 -6.80
N ARG A 91 -13.83 0.49 -7.74
CA ARG A 91 -13.03 0.68 -8.97
C ARG A 91 -11.60 1.11 -8.66
N GLU A 92 -11.41 2.07 -7.75
CA GLU A 92 -10.05 2.50 -7.37
C GLU A 92 -9.23 1.36 -6.74
N ILE A 93 -9.86 0.51 -5.93
CA ILE A 93 -9.24 -0.67 -5.35
C ILE A 93 -8.85 -1.66 -6.46
N ASP A 94 -9.80 -2.00 -7.34
CA ASP A 94 -9.60 -2.93 -8.44
C ASP A 94 -8.52 -2.45 -9.43
N GLU A 95 -8.43 -1.12 -9.65
CA GLU A 95 -7.43 -0.48 -10.51
C GLU A 95 -6.05 -0.34 -9.83
N GLY A 96 -5.94 -0.72 -8.55
CA GLY A 96 -4.69 -0.76 -7.81
C GLY A 96 -4.24 0.59 -7.23
N PHE A 97 -5.12 1.59 -7.14
CA PHE A 97 -4.78 2.92 -6.61
C PHE A 97 -4.23 2.87 -5.19
N LEU A 98 -4.82 2.03 -4.31
CA LEU A 98 -4.33 1.87 -2.93
C LEU A 98 -2.93 1.28 -2.87
N VAL A 99 -2.59 0.38 -3.81
CA VAL A 99 -1.24 -0.18 -3.91
C VAL A 99 -0.26 0.92 -4.29
N SER A 100 -0.59 1.70 -5.32
CA SER A 100 0.26 2.83 -5.75
C SER A 100 0.44 3.88 -4.65
N LEU A 101 -0.60 4.19 -3.87
CA LEU A 101 -0.48 5.12 -2.74
C LEU A 101 0.44 4.56 -1.64
N SER A 102 0.34 3.26 -1.33
CA SER A 102 1.23 2.61 -0.38
C SER A 102 2.68 2.56 -0.88
N GLU A 103 2.91 2.43 -2.18
CA GLU A 103 4.24 2.45 -2.79
C GLU A 103 4.86 3.85 -2.73
N LEU A 104 4.07 4.90 -2.97
CA LEU A 104 4.50 6.30 -2.81
C LEU A 104 4.88 6.60 -1.35
N ALA A 105 4.01 6.24 -0.39
CA ALA A 105 4.31 6.45 1.03
C ALA A 105 5.59 5.69 1.47
N ALA A 106 5.81 4.50 0.92
CA ALA A 106 7.03 3.75 1.16
C ALA A 106 8.27 4.47 0.60
N ALA A 107 8.16 5.07 -0.58
CA ALA A 107 9.25 5.82 -1.20
C ALA A 107 9.64 7.04 -0.36
N ASP A 108 8.66 7.77 0.18
CA ASP A 108 8.92 8.90 1.09
C ASP A 108 9.67 8.43 2.35
N ILE A 109 9.17 7.37 3.00
CA ILE A 109 9.80 6.79 4.19
C ILE A 109 11.24 6.31 3.88
N PHE A 110 11.46 5.69 2.72
CA PHE A 110 12.80 5.29 2.30
C PHE A 110 13.70 6.49 2.05
N SER A 111 13.19 7.58 1.47
CA SER A 111 13.95 8.83 1.32
C SER A 111 14.41 9.34 2.68
N ASP A 112 13.51 9.44 3.65
CA ASP A 112 13.83 9.88 5.01
C ASP A 112 14.90 8.99 5.67
N PHE A 113 14.82 7.65 5.52
CA PHE A 113 15.82 6.73 6.04
C PHE A 113 17.17 6.83 5.34
N LEU A 114 17.20 7.06 4.03
CA LEU A 114 18.44 7.25 3.30
C LEU A 114 19.08 8.61 3.65
N GLU A 115 18.29 9.66 3.87
CA GLU A 115 18.76 10.95 4.39
C GLU A 115 19.35 10.82 5.81
N MET A 116 18.69 10.06 6.69
CA MET A 116 19.24 9.74 8.02
C MET A 116 20.56 8.96 7.91
N ALA A 117 20.68 8.00 6.99
CA ALA A 117 21.92 7.28 6.77
C ALA A 117 23.04 8.17 6.21
N ASP A 118 22.72 9.10 5.30
CA ASP A 118 23.67 10.11 4.82
C ASP A 118 24.15 11.01 5.95
N HIS A 119 23.24 11.44 6.83
CA HIS A 119 23.59 12.20 8.02
C HIS A 119 24.55 11.42 8.93
N LEU A 120 24.28 10.14 9.20
CA LEU A 120 25.18 9.28 9.97
C LEU A 120 26.57 9.17 9.35
N LEU A 121 26.66 9.01 8.01
CA LEU A 121 27.94 9.00 7.29
C LEU A 121 28.69 10.32 7.43
N SER A 122 27.98 11.45 7.35
CA SER A 122 28.58 12.79 7.54
C SER A 122 29.23 12.95 8.92
N GLN A 123 28.64 12.29 9.93
CA GLN A 123 29.12 12.27 11.31
C GLN A 123 30.11 11.13 11.61
N LYS A 124 30.62 10.43 10.58
CA LYS A 124 31.57 9.31 10.70
C LYS A 124 31.02 8.06 11.38
N TYR A 125 29.70 7.89 11.40
CA TYR A 125 29.03 6.68 11.86
C TYR A 125 28.70 5.74 10.70
N LYS A 126 29.75 5.23 10.00
CA LYS A 126 29.59 4.39 8.80
C LYS A 126 28.86 3.07 9.06
N ASP A 127 29.04 2.47 10.24
CA ASP A 127 28.52 1.15 10.58
C ASP A 127 26.99 1.16 10.77
N PRO A 128 26.41 2.05 11.61
CA PRO A 128 24.95 2.17 11.69
C PRO A 128 24.34 2.72 10.40
N ALA A 129 25.07 3.52 9.61
CA ALA A 129 24.60 3.94 8.29
C ALA A 129 24.47 2.74 7.34
N ALA A 130 25.47 1.86 7.27
CA ALA A 130 25.43 0.65 6.46
C ALA A 130 24.28 -0.29 6.86
N SER A 131 24.06 -0.46 8.17
CA SER A 131 22.93 -1.22 8.71
C SER A 131 21.58 -0.63 8.27
N LEU A 132 21.40 0.69 8.42
CA LEU A 132 20.17 1.39 8.05
C LEU A 132 19.88 1.32 6.54
N ILE A 133 20.88 1.56 5.69
CA ILE A 133 20.72 1.46 4.23
C ILE A 133 20.36 0.03 3.83
N GLY A 134 20.95 -0.97 4.50
CA GLY A 134 20.65 -2.36 4.25
C GLY A 134 19.24 -2.77 4.67
N ALA A 135 18.71 -2.21 5.76
CA ALA A 135 17.31 -2.39 6.15
C ALA A 135 16.35 -1.78 5.11
N VAL A 136 16.66 -0.60 4.58
CA VAL A 136 15.90 0.03 3.48
C VAL A 136 15.94 -0.83 2.21
N LEU A 137 17.11 -1.36 1.84
CA LEU A 137 17.25 -2.29 0.72
C LEU A 137 16.40 -3.55 0.90
N GLU A 138 16.43 -4.16 2.09
CA GLU A 138 15.66 -5.37 2.38
C GLU A 138 14.15 -5.12 2.25
N ASP A 139 13.64 -4.05 2.86
CA ASP A 139 12.21 -3.71 2.76
C ASP A 139 11.80 -3.40 1.32
N GLY A 140 12.66 -2.70 0.57
CA GLY A 140 12.47 -2.46 -0.85
C GLY A 140 12.36 -3.76 -1.67
N LEU A 141 13.26 -4.72 -1.45
CA LEU A 141 13.21 -6.02 -2.13
C LEU A 141 11.95 -6.82 -1.75
N ARG A 142 11.51 -6.76 -0.48
CA ARG A 142 10.26 -7.40 -0.04
C ARG A 142 9.05 -6.79 -0.75
N LYS A 143 8.99 -5.46 -0.87
CA LYS A 143 7.93 -4.77 -1.62
C LYS A 143 7.94 -5.16 -3.10
N MET A 144 9.11 -5.24 -3.74
CA MET A 144 9.24 -5.70 -5.12
C MET A 144 8.75 -7.13 -5.33
N ILE A 145 9.02 -8.05 -4.40
CA ILE A 145 8.50 -9.42 -4.46
C ILE A 145 6.97 -9.40 -4.49
N LEU A 146 6.35 -8.61 -3.61
CA LEU A 146 4.89 -8.50 -3.52
C LEU A 146 4.28 -7.85 -4.77
N SER A 147 4.87 -6.76 -5.28
CA SER A 147 4.36 -6.05 -6.46
C SER A 147 4.48 -6.87 -7.76
N ASN A 148 5.45 -7.79 -7.82
CA ASN A 148 5.59 -8.74 -8.93
C ASN A 148 4.80 -10.05 -8.75
N GLY A 149 3.91 -10.12 -7.74
CA GLY A 149 3.08 -11.30 -7.48
C GLY A 149 3.87 -12.55 -7.04
N ILE A 150 5.11 -12.39 -6.58
CA ILE A 150 5.97 -13.48 -6.14
C ILE A 150 5.64 -13.79 -4.66
N THR A 151 5.64 -15.07 -4.30
CA THR A 151 5.37 -15.49 -2.91
C THR A 151 6.53 -15.12 -1.99
N LEU A 152 6.24 -14.31 -0.97
CA LEU A 152 7.16 -13.93 0.11
C LEU A 152 7.00 -14.85 1.33
N LYS A 153 8.11 -15.39 1.86
CA LYS A 153 8.13 -16.07 3.17
C LYS A 153 8.76 -15.17 4.22
N SER A 154 8.37 -15.33 5.48
CA SER A 154 8.85 -14.50 6.59
C SER A 154 10.35 -14.66 6.88
N SER A 155 10.93 -15.82 6.60
CA SER A 155 12.33 -16.15 6.90
C SER A 155 13.32 -15.79 5.79
N GLU A 156 12.89 -15.06 4.76
CA GLU A 156 13.77 -14.72 3.62
C GLU A 156 14.65 -13.53 3.95
N ASP A 157 15.92 -13.62 3.58
CA ASP A 157 16.96 -12.59 3.69
C ASP A 157 17.19 -11.88 2.35
N ILE A 158 18.01 -10.82 2.33
CA ILE A 158 18.35 -10.09 1.09
C ILE A 158 18.86 -11.03 -0.01
N SER A 159 19.66 -12.05 0.32
CA SER A 159 20.22 -12.99 -0.66
C SER A 159 19.13 -13.79 -1.39
N SER A 160 18.20 -14.38 -0.64
CA SER A 160 17.07 -15.15 -1.18
C SER A 160 16.07 -14.27 -1.94
N LEU A 161 15.76 -13.08 -1.42
CA LEU A 161 14.92 -12.08 -2.10
C LEU A 161 15.54 -11.65 -3.44
N ASN A 162 16.83 -11.32 -3.44
CA ASN A 162 17.58 -10.90 -4.62
C ASN A 162 17.58 -12.00 -5.71
N LYS A 163 17.84 -13.25 -5.30
CA LYS A 163 17.78 -14.39 -6.22
C LYS A 163 16.40 -14.53 -6.87
N LYS A 164 15.33 -14.49 -6.07
CA LYS A 164 13.95 -14.61 -6.59
C LYS A 164 13.60 -13.53 -7.62
N LEU A 165 13.95 -12.28 -7.34
CA LEU A 165 13.69 -11.16 -8.24
C LEU A 165 14.49 -11.26 -9.53
N ALA A 166 15.76 -11.64 -9.45
CA ALA A 166 16.61 -11.86 -10.63
C ALA A 166 16.13 -13.05 -11.47
N ASP A 167 15.72 -14.16 -10.83
CA ASP A 167 15.18 -15.34 -11.51
C ASP A 167 13.80 -15.05 -12.14
N GLY A 168 13.03 -14.14 -11.54
CA GLY A 168 11.80 -13.58 -12.08
C GLY A 168 12.01 -12.50 -13.16
N ASN A 169 13.26 -12.23 -13.57
CA ASN A 169 13.62 -11.19 -14.54
C ASN A 169 13.16 -9.76 -14.18
N VAL A 170 12.95 -9.46 -12.89
CA VAL A 170 12.63 -8.09 -12.44
C VAL A 170 13.81 -7.16 -12.68
N TYR A 171 15.04 -7.69 -12.59
CA TYR A 171 16.26 -7.03 -13.04
C TYR A 171 17.29 -8.05 -13.52
N ASN A 172 18.29 -7.57 -14.24
CA ASN A 172 19.33 -8.41 -14.83
C ASN A 172 20.36 -8.92 -13.80
N ARG A 173 21.18 -9.89 -14.23
CA ARG A 173 22.24 -10.50 -13.40
C ARG A 173 23.33 -9.52 -12.96
N LEU A 174 23.51 -8.41 -13.67
CA LEU A 174 24.46 -7.37 -13.25
C LEU A 174 23.93 -6.64 -12.01
N MET A 175 22.65 -6.29 -11.98
CA MET A 175 22.02 -5.71 -10.79
C MET A 175 22.02 -6.69 -9.62
N GLN A 176 21.74 -7.97 -9.88
CA GLN A 176 21.83 -9.02 -8.85
C GLN A 176 23.18 -9.03 -8.12
N LYS A 177 24.30 -8.90 -8.86
CA LYS A 177 25.65 -8.82 -8.28
C LYS A 177 25.89 -7.55 -7.47
N LYS A 178 25.34 -6.41 -7.90
CA LYS A 178 25.43 -5.15 -7.13
C LYS A 178 24.71 -5.28 -5.78
N ILE A 179 23.51 -5.86 -5.78
CA ILE A 179 22.74 -6.10 -4.55
C ILE A 179 23.47 -7.08 -3.62
N GLN A 180 24.19 -8.09 -4.15
CA GLN A 180 25.04 -8.96 -3.33
C GLN A 180 26.15 -8.18 -2.61
N VAL A 181 26.81 -7.24 -3.29
CA VAL A 181 27.82 -6.38 -2.65
C VAL A 181 27.20 -5.56 -1.52
N TRP A 182 26.03 -4.96 -1.72
CA TRP A 182 25.35 -4.20 -0.67
C TRP A 182 24.89 -5.06 0.51
N ASN A 183 24.42 -6.28 0.22
CA ASN A 183 24.12 -7.27 1.25
C ASN A 183 25.34 -7.62 2.09
N ASP A 184 26.50 -7.80 1.46
CA ASP A 184 27.74 -8.15 2.16
C ASP A 184 28.22 -7.00 3.06
N ILE A 185 28.10 -5.75 2.61
CA ILE A 185 28.37 -4.56 3.42
C ILE A 185 27.47 -4.53 4.67
N ARG A 186 26.15 -4.68 4.48
CA ARG A 186 25.19 -4.72 5.61
C ARG A 186 25.49 -5.88 6.56
N ASN A 187 25.77 -7.08 6.05
CA ASN A 187 26.03 -8.23 6.90
C ASN A 187 27.31 -8.04 7.72
N ASN A 188 28.34 -7.43 7.14
CA ASN A 188 29.54 -7.08 7.89
C ASN A 188 29.24 -6.05 8.99
N ALA A 189 28.43 -5.02 8.71
CA ALA A 189 27.99 -4.06 9.71
C ALA A 189 27.21 -4.71 10.86
N ASP A 190 26.17 -5.50 10.55
CA ASP A 190 25.30 -6.12 11.56
C ASP A 190 26.00 -7.20 12.40
N HIS A 191 27.12 -7.74 11.91
CA HIS A 191 27.94 -8.73 12.61
C HIS A 191 29.26 -8.17 13.16
N GLY A 192 29.45 -6.85 13.19
CA GLY A 192 30.60 -6.21 13.83
C GLY A 192 31.93 -6.32 13.08
N LYS A 193 31.90 -6.69 11.80
CA LYS A 193 33.09 -6.84 10.95
C LYS A 193 33.45 -5.53 10.24
N PHE A 194 33.64 -4.47 11.03
CA PHE A 194 33.77 -3.09 10.53
C PHE A 194 35.02 -2.82 9.70
N SER A 195 36.03 -3.70 9.73
CA SER A 195 37.24 -3.59 8.91
C SER A 195 37.05 -4.03 7.45
N GLU A 196 35.98 -4.76 7.15
CA GLU A 196 35.75 -5.39 5.83
C GLU A 196 35.18 -4.42 4.79
N TYR A 197 34.84 -3.19 5.17
CA TYR A 197 34.31 -2.17 4.28
C TYR A 197 34.71 -0.77 4.75
N SER A 198 34.74 0.19 3.83
CA SER A 198 35.13 1.58 4.07
C SER A 198 33.93 2.54 4.05
N ASP A 199 34.11 3.76 4.53
CA ASP A 199 33.13 4.85 4.36
C ASP A 199 32.75 5.06 2.88
N GLN A 200 33.71 4.87 1.97
CA GLN A 200 33.48 5.03 0.54
C GLN A 200 32.59 3.92 -0.01
N ASP A 201 32.71 2.69 0.51
CA ASP A 201 31.84 1.57 0.15
C ASP A 201 30.40 1.84 0.63
N VAL A 202 30.23 2.34 1.86
CA VAL A 202 28.90 2.70 2.39
C VAL A 202 28.30 3.88 1.63
N LYS A 203 29.10 4.88 1.25
CA LYS A 203 28.64 5.97 0.39
C LYS A 203 28.23 5.47 -1.00
N GLY A 204 28.96 4.51 -1.56
CA GLY A 204 28.60 3.83 -2.81
C GLY A 204 27.30 3.05 -2.68
N MET A 205 27.11 2.36 -1.56
CA MET A 205 25.88 1.64 -1.21
C MET A 205 24.69 2.58 -1.07
N LEU A 206 24.82 3.70 -0.35
CA LEU A 206 23.77 4.72 -0.20
C LEU A 206 23.24 5.19 -1.57
N ASN A 207 24.15 5.65 -2.43
CA ASN A 207 23.80 6.13 -3.76
C ASN A 207 23.24 4.99 -4.65
N GLY A 208 23.82 3.79 -4.54
CA GLY A 208 23.40 2.63 -5.30
C GLY A 208 21.99 2.17 -4.96
N VAL A 209 21.69 2.02 -3.67
CA VAL A 209 20.39 1.61 -3.14
C VAL A 209 19.33 2.67 -3.46
N GLY A 210 19.62 3.95 -3.21
CA GLY A 210 18.68 5.04 -3.53
C GLY A 210 18.27 5.05 -5.00
N ASN A 211 19.25 4.97 -5.92
CA ASN A 211 18.96 4.90 -7.36
C ASN A 211 18.23 3.61 -7.75
N PHE A 212 18.58 2.48 -7.15
CA PHE A 212 17.94 1.20 -7.43
C PHE A 212 16.46 1.22 -7.04
N LEU A 213 16.13 1.71 -5.84
CA LEU A 213 14.76 1.77 -5.36
C LEU A 213 13.92 2.81 -6.14
N ALA A 214 14.50 3.97 -6.46
CA ALA A 214 13.83 4.94 -7.31
C ALA A 214 13.41 4.34 -8.67
N LEU A 215 14.29 3.54 -9.28
CA LEU A 215 14.02 2.90 -10.57
C LEU A 215 13.02 1.74 -10.49
N HIS A 216 12.96 0.99 -9.38
CA HIS A 216 12.18 -0.25 -9.33
C HIS A 216 10.93 -0.19 -8.44
N LEU A 217 10.76 0.85 -7.62
CA LEU A 217 9.57 1.05 -6.78
C LEU A 217 8.72 2.26 -7.20
N VAL A 218 9.34 3.35 -7.64
CA VAL A 218 8.62 4.62 -7.88
C VAL A 218 8.20 4.78 -9.35
N GLY A 219 8.85 4.07 -10.28
CA GLY A 219 8.55 4.18 -11.71
C GLY A 219 8.85 2.88 -12.45
N GLY A 220 7.82 2.05 -12.63
CA GLY A 220 7.99 0.75 -13.29
C GLY A 220 6.73 0.20 -13.94
N LYS A 221 5.89 1.06 -14.53
CA LYS A 221 4.95 0.65 -15.57
C LYS A 221 5.30 1.42 -16.84
N ASN A 222 6.24 0.87 -17.62
CA ASN A 222 6.29 1.10 -19.06
C ASN A 222 5.45 0.00 -19.72
#